data_AF-A0A822BKV7-F1
#
_entry.id   AF-A0A822BKV7-F1
#
_cell.length_a   1.000
_cell.length_b   1.000
_cell.length_c   1.000
_cell.angle_alpha   90.00
_cell.angle_beta   90.00
_cell.angle_gamma   90.00
#
_symmetry.space_group_name_H-M   'P 1'
#
loop_
_entity.id
_entity.type
_entity.pdbx_description
1 polymer ?
#
loop_
_entity_poly.entity_id
_entity_poly.type
_entity_poly.pdbx_seq_one_letter_code
_entity_poly.pdbx_strand_id
1 'polypeptide(L)'
;CFDQLSTSASVPDANDKLKRYLQANDSLRDDEDLFMFWKRQKAFYPTLYSIVCEILIIPATKTAAERLLSASGNTITNTRTRLCTLKSF
;
A
#
# COMPACT_ATOMS: atom_id res chain seq x y z
N CYS A 1 -37.38 5.70 2.77
CA CYS A 1 -37.42 4.38 2.12
C CYS A 1 -36.33 4.30 1.09
N PHE A 2 -35.20 3.68 1.43
CA PHE A 2 -34.21 3.28 0.44
C PHE A 2 -34.75 1.97 -0.16
N ASP A 3 -35.25 2.06 -1.37
CA ASP A 3 -35.87 0.93 -2.06
C ASP A 3 -34.80 -0.11 -2.38
N GLN A 4 -34.84 -1.21 -1.65
CA GLN A 4 -33.85 -2.28 -1.70
C GLN A 4 -34.31 -3.29 -2.75
N LEU A 5 -34.08 -2.96 -4.02
CA LEU A 5 -34.23 -3.86 -5.15
C LEU A 5 -32.87 -3.98 -5.84
N SER A 6 -32.21 -5.14 -5.65
CA SER A 6 -31.37 -5.78 -6.68
C SER A 6 -30.92 -7.14 -6.16
N THR A 7 -31.59 -8.20 -6.58
CA THR A 7 -31.27 -8.97 -7.80
C THR A 7 -30.32 -10.11 -7.45
N SER A 8 -30.93 -11.27 -7.24
CA SER A 8 -30.33 -12.60 -7.17
C SER A 8 -29.79 -13.03 -8.54
N ALA A 9 -28.75 -12.36 -9.03
CA ALA A 9 -28.04 -12.75 -10.24
C ALA A 9 -26.69 -13.37 -9.87
N SER A 10 -26.48 -14.60 -10.37
CA SER A 10 -25.29 -15.45 -10.21
C SER A 10 -24.05 -14.84 -10.88
N VAL A 11 -23.54 -13.74 -10.32
CA VAL A 11 -22.13 -13.37 -10.47
C VAL A 11 -21.42 -14.06 -9.31
N PRO A 12 -20.35 -14.85 -9.53
CA PRO A 12 -19.56 -15.35 -8.41
C PRO A 12 -19.08 -14.14 -7.63
N ASP A 13 -19.68 -13.94 -6.47
CA ASP A 13 -19.54 -12.76 -5.66
C ASP A 13 -18.04 -12.58 -5.38
N ALA A 14 -17.54 -11.34 -5.48
CA ALA A 14 -16.13 -11.07 -5.14
C ALA A 14 -15.82 -11.59 -3.72
N ASN A 15 -16.84 -11.57 -2.87
CA ASN A 15 -16.82 -12.14 -1.54
C ASN A 15 -16.61 -13.66 -1.51
N ASP A 16 -17.15 -14.42 -2.46
CA ASP A 16 -16.97 -15.87 -2.53
C ASP A 16 -15.55 -16.25 -2.95
N LYS A 17 -14.94 -15.48 -3.86
CA LYS A 17 -13.52 -15.66 -4.20
C LYS A 17 -12.61 -15.36 -3.02
N LEU A 18 -12.93 -14.32 -2.24
CA LEU A 18 -12.21 -13.97 -1.02
C LEU A 18 -12.36 -15.04 0.06
N LYS A 19 -13.57 -15.54 0.31
CA LYS A 19 -13.82 -16.67 1.23
C LYS A 19 -12.99 -17.90 0.85
N ARG A 20 -12.95 -18.23 -0.45
CA ARG A 20 -12.14 -19.34 -0.96
C ARG A 20 -10.65 -19.13 -0.71
N TYR A 21 -10.14 -17.91 -0.91
CA TYR A 21 -8.75 -17.57 -0.59
C TYR A 21 -8.45 -17.75 0.91
N LEU A 22 -9.32 -17.23 1.79
CA LEU A 22 -9.16 -17.37 3.24
C LEU A 22 -9.22 -18.84 3.72
N GLN A 23 -9.95 -19.69 3.01
CA GLN A 23 -10.04 -21.13 3.28
C GLN A 23 -8.89 -21.95 2.69
N ALA A 24 -8.20 -21.46 1.65
CA ALA A 24 -7.16 -22.20 0.94
C ALA A 24 -5.93 -22.49 1.82
N ASN A 25 -5.75 -21.75 2.92
CA ASN A 25 -4.64 -21.87 3.87
C ASN A 25 -3.25 -21.97 3.20
N ASP A 26 -3.09 -21.30 2.06
CA ASP A 26 -1.82 -21.20 1.36
C ASP A 26 -0.85 -20.37 2.22
N SER A 27 0.05 -21.07 2.90
CA SER A 27 1.04 -20.46 3.76
C SER A 27 2.27 -20.08 2.94
N LEU A 28 2.70 -18.82 3.05
CA LEU A 28 4.04 -18.42 2.60
C LEU A 28 5.07 -19.22 3.38
N ARG A 29 6.09 -19.71 2.67
CA ARG A 29 7.27 -20.29 3.32
C ARG A 29 8.11 -19.15 3.89
N ASP A 30 8.75 -19.35 5.03
CA ASP A 30 9.53 -18.31 5.72
C ASP A 30 10.65 -17.71 4.84
N ASP A 31 11.19 -18.49 3.90
CA ASP A 31 12.27 -18.06 3.01
C ASP A 31 11.77 -17.43 1.68
N GLU A 32 10.46 -17.28 1.50
CA GLU A 32 9.86 -16.89 0.24
C GLU A 32 9.56 -15.39 0.14
N ASP A 33 10.00 -14.77 -0.95
CA ASP A 33 9.68 -13.38 -1.24
C ASP A 33 8.17 -13.19 -1.48
N LEU A 34 7.60 -12.23 -0.77
CA LEU A 34 6.17 -11.94 -0.79
C LEU A 34 5.67 -11.48 -2.16
N PHE A 35 6.45 -10.70 -2.91
CA PHE A 35 6.09 -10.31 -4.27
C PHE A 35 6.09 -11.52 -5.21
N MET A 36 7.04 -12.45 -5.04
CA MET A 36 7.13 -13.67 -5.85
C MET A 36 5.98 -14.64 -5.56
N PHE A 37 5.54 -14.75 -4.30
CA PHE A 37 4.32 -15.49 -3.94
C PHE A 37 3.09 -14.91 -4.65
N TRP A 38 2.85 -13.62 -4.51
CA TRP A 38 1.69 -12.96 -5.12
C TRP A 38 1.74 -13.00 -6.65
N LYS A 39 2.93 -12.93 -7.25
CA LYS A 39 3.12 -13.05 -8.70
C LYS A 39 2.64 -14.39 -9.25
N ARG A 40 2.82 -15.48 -8.49
CA ARG A 40 2.27 -16.82 -8.85
C ARG A 40 0.77 -16.88 -8.65
N GLN A 41 0.27 -16.26 -7.59
CA GLN A 41 -1.17 -16.22 -7.30
C GLN A 41 -1.99 -15.31 -8.23
N LYS A 42 -1.35 -14.43 -9.00
CA LYS A 42 -2.00 -13.54 -9.99
C LYS A 42 -2.94 -14.28 -10.94
N ALA A 43 -2.60 -15.49 -11.35
CA ALA A 43 -3.43 -16.29 -12.25
C ALA A 43 -4.78 -16.70 -11.61
N PHE A 44 -4.81 -16.90 -10.29
CA PHE A 44 -5.98 -17.34 -9.54
C PHE A 44 -6.74 -16.17 -8.92
N TYR A 45 -6.03 -15.12 -8.49
CA TYR A 45 -6.58 -13.99 -7.76
C TYR A 45 -6.11 -12.64 -8.33
N PRO A 46 -6.46 -12.28 -9.58
CA PRO A 46 -5.95 -11.06 -10.23
C PRO A 46 -6.39 -9.77 -9.53
N THR A 47 -7.62 -9.71 -9.00
CA THR A 47 -8.13 -8.56 -8.26
C THR A 47 -7.41 -8.37 -6.92
N LEU A 48 -7.21 -9.47 -6.19
CA LEU A 48 -6.50 -9.46 -4.91
C LEU A 48 -5.02 -9.09 -5.10
N TYR A 49 -4.39 -9.62 -6.16
CA TYR A 49 -3.03 -9.28 -6.55
C TYR A 49 -2.83 -7.78 -6.76
N SER A 50 -3.77 -7.08 -7.41
CA SER A 50 -3.69 -5.63 -7.61
C SER A 50 -3.65 -4.87 -6.29
N ILE A 51 -4.57 -5.20 -5.38
CA ILE A 51 -4.68 -4.56 -4.06
C ILE A 51 -3.42 -4.84 -3.23
N VAL A 52 -2.95 -6.08 -3.24
CA VAL A 52 -1.75 -6.46 -2.51
C VAL A 52 -0.51 -5.73 -3.04
N CYS A 53 -0.37 -5.59 -4.35
CA CYS A 53 0.75 -4.82 -4.92
C CYS A 53 0.73 -3.37 -4.42
N GLU A 54 -0.43 -2.72 -4.38
CA GLU A 54 -0.56 -1.36 -3.86
C GLU A 54 -0.15 -1.25 -2.39
N ILE A 55 -0.53 -2.24 -1.57
CA ILE A 55 -0.18 -2.27 -0.14
C ILE A 55 1.31 -2.55 0.06
N LEU A 56 1.88 -3.53 -0.64
CA LEU A 56 3.27 -3.97 -0.46
C LEU A 56 4.30 -2.94 -0.93
N ILE A 57 3.92 -2.04 -1.82
CA ILE A 57 4.77 -0.94 -2.26
C ILE A 57 4.93 0.11 -1.14
N ILE A 58 4.00 0.17 -0.18
CA ILE A 58 4.07 1.12 0.93
C ILE A 58 5.19 0.68 1.87
N PRO A 59 6.29 1.46 1.99
CA PRO A 59 7.34 1.11 2.92
C PRO A 59 6.80 1.16 4.35
N ALA A 60 7.05 0.10 5.11
CA ALA A 60 6.61 0.00 6.51
C ALA A 60 7.20 1.11 7.41
N THR A 61 8.29 1.75 6.98
CA THR A 61 8.98 2.78 7.74
C THR A 61 9.03 4.11 6.99
N LYS A 62 8.72 5.20 7.69
CA LYS A 62 8.95 6.58 7.21
C LYS A 62 10.42 6.90 7.01
N THR A 63 11.32 6.03 7.49
CA THR A 63 12.77 6.20 7.47
C THR A 63 13.36 6.33 6.07
N ALA A 64 12.71 5.78 5.04
CA ALA A 64 13.11 6.05 3.64
C ALA A 64 12.92 7.53 3.26
N ALA A 65 11.79 8.12 3.66
CA ALA A 65 11.54 9.55 3.51
C ALA A 65 12.42 10.38 4.45
N GLU A 66 12.66 9.93 5.69
CA GLU A 66 13.56 10.63 6.63
C GLU A 66 15.01 10.62 6.15
N ARG A 67 15.50 9.55 5.50
CA ARG A 67 16.82 9.52 4.87
C ARG A 67 16.91 10.52 3.73
N LEU A 68 15.88 10.57 2.89
CA LEU A 68 15.80 11.53 1.80
C LEU A 68 15.72 12.97 2.34
N LEU A 69 14.95 13.21 3.41
CA LEU A 69 14.84 14.49 4.10
C LEU A 69 16.08 14.85 4.93
N SER A 70 16.83 13.88 5.44
CA SER A 70 18.09 14.11 6.16
C SER A 70 19.23 14.42 5.18
N ALA A 71 19.30 13.68 4.08
CA ALA A 71 20.20 13.97 2.96
C ALA A 71 19.85 15.33 2.32
N SER A 72 18.56 15.64 2.19
CA SER A 72 18.08 16.94 1.71
C SER A 72 18.22 18.04 2.77
N GLY A 73 18.22 17.70 4.05
CA GLY A 73 18.48 18.61 5.16
C GLY A 73 19.90 19.15 5.11
N ASN A 74 20.88 18.34 4.68
CA ASN A 74 22.25 18.77 4.45
C ASN A 74 22.43 19.70 3.23
N THR A 75 21.49 19.69 2.27
CA THR A 75 21.48 20.62 1.12
C THR A 75 20.67 21.89 1.38
N ILE A 76 19.62 21.82 2.21
CA ILE A 76 18.81 22.99 2.59
C ILE A 76 19.48 23.83 3.70
N THR A 77 20.40 23.25 4.49
CA THR A 77 21.05 23.95 5.62
C THR A 77 22.36 24.67 5.26
N ASN A 78 22.87 24.58 4.03
CA ASN A 78 24.13 25.24 3.64
C ASN A 78 23.98 26.38 2.60
N THR A 79 22.80 27.01 2.48
CA THR A 79 22.67 28.31 1.80
C THR A 79 21.65 29.22 2.51
N ARG A 80 22.19 29.95 3.50
CA ARG A 80 21.74 31.20 4.16
C ARG A 80 20.45 31.88 3.65
N THR A 81 19.48 32.10 4.55
CA THR A 81 18.76 33.39 4.63
C THR A 81 18.37 33.67 6.09
N ARG A 82 19.13 34.57 6.74
CA ARG A 82 18.68 35.21 7.97
C ARG A 82 17.45 36.02 7.62
N LEU A 83 16.26 35.57 8.02
CA LEU A 83 15.12 36.46 8.12
C LEU A 83 15.44 37.43 9.26
N CYS A 84 15.96 38.61 8.92
CA CYS A 84 15.98 39.73 9.84
C CYS A 84 14.52 40.06 10.14
N THR A 85 14.02 39.59 11.28
CA THR A 85 12.79 40.10 11.88
C THR A 85 13.08 41.55 12.26
N LEU A 86 12.74 42.47 11.35
CA LEU A 86 12.76 43.90 11.59
C LEU A 86 11.88 44.16 12.82
N LYS A 87 12.52 44.51 13.94
CA LYS A 87 11.84 44.94 15.15
C LYS A 87 11.34 46.36 14.88
N SER A 88 10.02 46.50 14.67
CA SER A 88 9.39 47.82 14.66
C SER A 88 9.53 48.44 16.04
N PHE A 89 9.97 49.70 16.06
CA PHE A 89 9.97 50.58 17.23
C PHE A 89 8.54 50.90 17.68
#